data_AF-A5KK07-F1
#
_entry.id   AF-A5KK07-F1
#
_cell.length_a   1.000
_cell.length_b   1.000
_cell.length_c   1.000
_cell.angle_alpha   90.00
_cell.angle_beta   90.00
_cell.angle_gamma   90.00
#
_symmetry.space_group_name_H-M   'P 1'
#
loop_
_entity.id
_entity.type
_entity.pdbx_description
1 polymer ?
#
loop_
_entity_poly.entity_id
_entity_poly.type
_entity_poly.pdbx_seq_one_letter_code
_entity_poly.pdbx_strand_id
1 'polypeptide(L)'
;MVGYILNIILFIPFGFLIPLIWKKMRSLHLTALAGFSFSILIEISQLLNNRRTDIDDLIMNTLGAIIGFLIYKSFKKLMPTRLHNKLNDFSYPVLELPLYIFILFAGRFFFFHEMGFAKLLYGF
;
A
#
# COMPACT_ATOMS: atom_id res chain seq x y z
N MET A 1 6.54 5.69 -19.63
CA MET A 1 6.00 7.06 -19.44
C MET A 1 4.60 7.05 -18.83
N VAL A 2 3.55 6.59 -19.54
CA VAL A 2 2.17 6.58 -18.98
C VAL A 2 2.05 5.65 -17.76
N GLY A 3 2.68 4.47 -17.79
CA GLY A 3 2.66 3.52 -16.66
C GLY A 3 3.20 4.10 -15.35
N TYR A 4 4.30 4.85 -15.42
CA TYR A 4 4.92 5.49 -14.25
C TYR A 4 3.97 6.48 -13.55
N ILE A 5 3.22 7.27 -14.33
CA ILE A 5 2.24 8.21 -13.79
C ILE A 5 1.08 7.46 -13.12
N LEU A 6 0.62 6.36 -13.72
CA LEU A 6 -0.45 5.54 -13.14
C LEU A 6 -0.03 4.91 -11.80
N ASN A 7 1.21 4.45 -11.70
CA ASN A 7 1.80 3.90 -10.46
C ASN A 7 1.85 4.95 -9.34
N ILE A 8 2.27 6.18 -9.66
CA ILE A 8 2.19 7.31 -8.72
C ILE A 8 0.74 7.55 -8.30
N ILE A 9 -0.19 7.71 -9.25
CA ILE A 9 -1.60 8.02 -8.97
C ILE A 9 -2.25 6.96 -8.09
N LEU A 10 -1.93 5.68 -8.32
CA LEU A 10 -2.45 4.56 -7.54
C LEU A 10 -1.99 4.61 -6.08
N PHE A 11 -0.76 5.04 -5.82
CA PHE A 11 -0.18 5.10 -4.48
C PHE A 11 -0.49 6.39 -3.71
N ILE A 12 -0.98 7.44 -4.37
CA ILE A 12 -1.47 8.66 -3.70
C ILE A 12 -2.56 8.38 -2.66
N PRO A 13 -3.69 7.71 -2.98
CA PRO A 13 -4.72 7.43 -1.98
C PRO A 13 -4.20 6.52 -0.87
N PHE A 14 -3.31 5.56 -1.19
CA PHE A 14 -2.65 4.73 -0.19
C PHE A 14 -1.83 5.58 0.80
N GLY A 15 -0.96 6.46 0.31
CA GLY A 15 -0.16 7.36 1.13
C GLY A 15 -0.95 8.37 1.95
N PHE A 16 -2.15 8.74 1.48
CA PHE A 16 -3.07 9.60 2.23
C PHE A 16 -3.77 8.85 3.37
N LEU A 17 -4.21 7.61 3.12
CA LEU A 17 -5.02 6.82 4.05
C LEU A 17 -4.19 6.26 5.21
N ILE A 18 -2.94 5.86 4.99
CA ILE A 18 -2.05 5.31 6.03
C ILE A 18 -1.99 6.20 7.29
N PRO A 19 -1.60 7.48 7.21
CA PRO A 19 -1.54 8.35 8.40
C PRO A 19 -2.91 8.80 8.90
N LEU A 20 -3.96 8.67 8.07
CA LEU A 20 -5.35 8.97 8.45
C LEU A 20 -5.90 7.90 9.38
N ILE A 21 -5.68 6.62 9.04
CA ILE A 21 -6.20 5.45 9.75
C ILE A 21 -5.31 5.13 10.97
N TRP A 22 -3.99 5.13 10.81
CA TRP A 22 -3.06 4.75 11.87
C TRP A 22 -2.31 5.96 12.43
N LYS A 23 -2.63 6.33 13.67
CA LYS A 23 -1.95 7.41 14.39
C LYS A 23 -0.43 7.25 14.45
N LYS A 24 0.05 6.02 14.66
CA LYS A 24 1.48 5.71 14.75
C LYS A 24 2.20 5.95 13.41
N MET A 25 1.48 5.91 12.28
CA MET A 25 2.05 6.09 10.93
C MET A 25 1.94 7.53 10.42
N ARG A 26 1.60 8.50 11.29
CA ARG A 26 1.57 9.95 10.95
C ARG A 26 2.96 10.58 10.74
N SER A 27 3.96 9.77 10.45
CA SER A 27 5.31 10.19 10.07
C SER A 27 5.52 9.92 8.58
N LEU A 28 6.15 10.86 7.90
CA LEU A 28 6.49 10.73 6.48
C LEU A 28 7.33 9.46 6.24
N HIS A 29 8.34 9.22 7.09
CA HIS A 29 9.22 8.06 6.98
C HIS A 29 8.46 6.74 7.10
N LEU A 30 7.49 6.66 8.02
CA LEU A 30 6.69 5.43 8.20
C LEU A 30 5.71 5.21 7.05
N THR A 31 5.14 6.28 6.50
CA THR A 31 4.25 6.18 5.33
C THR A 31 5.04 5.83 4.06
N ALA A 32 6.21 6.43 3.88
CA ALA A 32 7.12 6.08 2.79
C ALA A 32 7.62 4.64 2.89
N LEU A 33 8.00 4.19 4.09
CA LEU A 33 8.40 2.81 4.34
C LEU A 33 7.24 1.84 4.05
N ALA A 34 6.02 2.16 4.47
CA ALA A 34 4.84 1.36 4.16
C ALA A 34 4.59 1.27 2.64
N GLY A 35 4.70 2.40 1.93
CA GLY A 35 4.57 2.45 0.47
C GLY A 35 5.65 1.61 -0.22
N PHE A 36 6.90 1.75 0.22
CA PHE A 36 8.03 0.98 -0.29
C PHE A 36 7.87 -0.52 -0.04
N SER A 37 7.56 -0.93 1.19
CA SER A 37 7.32 -2.34 1.54
C SER A 37 6.14 -2.92 0.77
N PHE A 38 5.05 -2.17 0.63
CA PHE A 38 3.89 -2.62 -0.16
C PHE A 38 4.24 -2.76 -1.64
N SER A 39 5.01 -1.83 -2.19
CA SER A 39 5.46 -1.91 -3.57
C SER A 39 6.43 -3.09 -3.78
N ILE A 40 7.33 -3.40 -2.85
CA ILE A 40 8.15 -4.61 -2.90
C ILE A 40 7.27 -5.86 -2.94
N LEU A 41 6.21 -5.92 -2.14
CA LEU A 41 5.28 -7.05 -2.17
C LEU A 41 4.61 -7.20 -3.55
N ILE A 42 4.28 -6.10 -4.22
CA ILE A 42 3.74 -6.12 -5.59
C ILE A 42 4.77 -6.68 -6.58
N GLU A 43 6.01 -6.20 -6.53
CA GLU A 43 7.11 -6.69 -7.37
C GLU A 43 7.37 -8.19 -7.14
N ILE A 44 7.44 -8.63 -5.88
CA ILE A 44 7.60 -10.06 -5.54
C ILE A 44 6.42 -10.88 -6.07
N SER A 45 5.18 -10.37 -5.96
CA SER A 45 4.00 -11.03 -6.54
C SER A 45 4.14 -11.20 -8.06
N GLN A 46 4.71 -10.23 -8.76
CA GLN A 46 4.91 -10.30 -10.21
C GLN A 46 5.97 -11.35 -10.57
N LEU A 47 7.06 -11.48 -9.80
CA LEU A 47 8.05 -12.55 -9.99
C LEU A 47 7.42 -13.93 -9.89
N LEU A 48 6.56 -14.15 -8.89
CA LEU A 48 5.85 -15.43 -8.70
C LEU A 48 4.91 -15.76 -9.87
N ASN A 49 4.42 -14.73 -10.57
CA ASN A 49 3.55 -14.86 -11.74
C ASN A 49 4.33 -14.84 -13.07
N ASN A 50 5.64 -15.06 -13.05
CA ASN A 50 6.53 -15.09 -14.21
C ASN A 50 6.52 -13.78 -15.04
N ARG A 51 6.23 -12.65 -14.39
CA ARG A 51 6.29 -11.31 -14.97
C ARG A 51 7.61 -10.64 -14.59
N ARG A 52 8.09 -9.72 -15.44
CA ARG A 52 9.27 -8.91 -15.11
C ARG A 52 8.91 -7.90 -14.04
N THR A 53 9.77 -7.80 -13.04
CA THR A 53 9.78 -6.70 -12.06
C THR A 53 10.52 -5.50 -12.61
N ASP A 54 10.05 -4.31 -12.23
CA ASP A 54 10.62 -3.05 -12.64
C ASP A 54 10.93 -2.18 -11.43
N ILE A 55 12.21 -1.84 -11.25
CA ILE A 55 12.64 -0.98 -10.14
C ILE A 55 12.06 0.42 -10.29
N ASP A 56 11.79 0.86 -11.53
CA ASP A 56 11.15 2.14 -11.76
C ASP A 56 9.76 2.17 -11.13
N ASP A 57 8.99 1.08 -11.23
CA ASP A 57 7.65 0.98 -10.63
C ASP A 57 7.72 1.06 -9.10
N LEU A 58 8.73 0.44 -8.48
CA LEU A 58 9.02 0.56 -7.06
C LEU A 58 9.25 2.02 -6.62
N ILE A 59 10.03 2.77 -7.39
CA ILE A 59 10.32 4.18 -7.12
C ILE A 59 9.06 5.03 -7.30
N MET A 60 8.31 4.82 -8.39
CA MET A 60 7.10 5.57 -8.71
C MET A 60 5.99 5.36 -7.66
N ASN A 61 5.80 4.12 -7.22
CA ASN A 61 4.86 3.78 -6.15
C ASN A 61 5.25 4.45 -4.82
N THR A 62 6.53 4.42 -4.47
CA THR A 62 7.04 5.08 -3.26
C THR A 62 6.86 6.60 -3.31
N LEU A 63 7.09 7.22 -4.48
CA LEU A 63 6.82 8.65 -4.70
C LEU A 63 5.33 8.97 -4.57
N GLY A 64 4.44 8.13 -5.11
CA GLY A 64 3.00 8.26 -4.92
C GLY A 64 2.60 8.26 -3.44
N ALA A 65 3.18 7.37 -2.64
CA ALA A 65 2.91 7.32 -1.19
C ALA A 65 3.37 8.60 -0.47
N ILE A 66 4.53 9.15 -0.85
CA ILE A 66 5.04 10.43 -0.33
C ILE A 66 4.09 11.57 -0.69
N ILE A 67 3.65 11.66 -1.94
CA ILE A 67 2.71 12.69 -2.40
C ILE A 67 1.39 12.58 -1.64
N GLY A 68 0.85 11.36 -1.48
CA GLY A 68 -0.34 11.09 -0.68
C GLY A 68 -0.21 11.58 0.77
N PHE A 69 0.94 11.35 1.40
CA PHE A 69 1.21 11.86 2.75
C PHE A 69 1.23 13.39 2.81
N LEU A 70 1.83 14.05 1.82
CA LEU A 70 1.85 15.52 1.76
C LEU A 70 0.43 16.09 1.62
N ILE A 71 -0.43 15.44 0.82
CA ILE A 71 -1.85 15.79 0.71
C ILE A 71 -2.54 15.61 2.07
N TYR A 72 -2.27 14.50 2.78
CA TYR A 72 -2.81 14.29 4.14
C TYR A 72 -2.38 15.40 5.11
N LYS A 73 -1.10 15.80 5.08
CA LYS A 73 -0.59 16.86 5.95
C LYS A 73 -1.30 18.19 5.69
N SER A 74 -1.52 18.53 4.42
CA SER A 74 -2.30 19.71 4.02
C SER A 74 -3.75 19.58 4.48
N PHE A 75 -4.40 18.44 4.21
CA PHE A 75 -5.78 18.18 4.61
C PHE A 75 -5.98 18.31 6.13
N LYS A 76 -5.08 17.73 6.94
CA LYS A 76 -5.09 17.83 8.40
C LYS A 76 -5.04 19.29 8.87
N LYS A 77 -4.32 20.17 8.19
CA LYS A 77 -4.21 21.60 8.53
C LYS A 77 -5.53 22.35 8.29
N LEU A 78 -6.28 21.97 7.25
CA LEU A 78 -7.58 22.56 6.94
C LEU A 78 -8.73 21.96 7.76
N MET A 79 -8.49 20.86 8.47
CA MET A 79 -9.56 20.08 9.10
C MET A 79 -10.02 20.69 10.44
N PRO A 80 -11.34 20.86 10.66
CA PRO A 80 -11.86 21.39 11.92
C PRO A 80 -11.56 20.44 13.10
N THR A 81 -11.31 21.03 14.28
CA THR A 81 -10.89 20.35 15.52
C THR A 81 -11.81 19.21 15.94
N ARG A 82 -13.12 19.32 15.65
CA ARG A 82 -14.12 18.27 15.94
C ARG A 82 -13.86 16.97 15.16
N LEU A 83 -13.52 17.09 13.88
CA LEU A 83 -13.21 15.92 13.04
C LEU A 83 -11.85 15.33 13.41
N HIS A 84 -10.89 16.16 13.82
CA HIS A 84 -9.59 15.69 14.30
C HIS A 84 -9.70 14.79 15.53
N ASN A 85 -10.52 15.18 16.50
CA ASN A 85 -10.74 14.38 17.71
C ASN A 85 -11.46 13.06 17.38
N LYS A 86 -12.48 13.09 16.52
CA LYS A 86 -13.19 11.87 16.10
C LYS A 86 -12.29 10.87 15.36
N LEU A 87 -11.39 11.36 14.48
CA LEU A 87 -10.39 10.53 13.80
C LEU A 87 -9.27 10.05 14.73
N ASN A 88 -9.04 10.74 15.86
CA ASN A 88 -8.19 10.22 16.89
C ASN A 88 -8.90 9.12 17.69
N ASP A 89 -10.19 9.20 17.95
CA ASP A 89 -10.86 8.13 18.71
C ASP A 89 -10.94 6.82 17.92
N PHE A 90 -11.03 6.90 16.59
CA PHE A 90 -10.83 5.78 15.67
C PHE A 90 -9.35 5.38 15.59
N SER A 91 -8.89 4.49 16.46
CA SER A 91 -7.52 3.98 16.47
C SER A 91 -7.50 2.48 16.22
N TYR A 92 -7.30 2.07 14.96
CA TYR A 92 -7.10 0.66 14.62
C TYR A 92 -5.72 0.16 15.07
N PRO A 93 -5.58 -1.12 15.48
CA PRO A 93 -4.28 -1.69 15.77
C PRO A 93 -3.40 -1.70 14.52
N VAL A 94 -2.11 -1.34 14.66
CA VAL A 94 -1.15 -1.36 13.53
C VAL A 94 -0.90 -2.78 13.01
N LEU A 95 -1.12 -3.80 13.85
CA LEU A 95 -0.94 -5.21 13.50
C LEU A 95 -1.97 -5.72 12.48
N GLU A 96 -3.11 -5.06 12.32
CA GLU A 96 -4.11 -5.46 11.33
C GLU A 96 -3.72 -5.10 9.89
N LEU A 97 -2.84 -4.11 9.69
CA LEU A 97 -2.38 -3.72 8.34
C LEU A 97 -1.62 -4.87 7.64
N PRO A 98 -0.61 -5.51 8.26
CA PRO A 98 0.00 -6.72 7.72
C PRO A 98 -1.01 -7.84 7.43
N LEU A 99 -2.01 -8.01 8.29
CA LEU A 99 -3.06 -9.03 8.12
C LEU A 99 -3.90 -8.76 6.87
N TYR A 100 -4.38 -7.53 6.66
CA TYR A 100 -5.15 -7.17 5.47
C TYR A 100 -4.34 -7.30 4.20
N ILE A 101 -3.08 -6.85 4.23
CA ILE A 101 -2.16 -7.00 3.10
C ILE A 101 -1.91 -8.49 2.80
N PHE A 102 -1.71 -9.31 3.84
CA PHE A 102 -1.51 -10.75 3.70
C PHE A 102 -2.76 -11.44 3.13
N ILE A 103 -3.97 -11.11 3.61
CA ILE A 103 -5.23 -11.67 3.10
C ILE A 103 -5.44 -11.29 1.63
N LEU A 104 -5.19 -10.03 1.24
CA LEU A 104 -5.31 -9.59 -0.15
C LEU A 104 -4.26 -10.26 -1.05
N PHE A 105 -3.04 -10.42 -0.55
CA PHE A 105 -1.96 -11.09 -1.27
C PHE A 105 -2.24 -12.57 -1.46
N ALA A 106 -2.62 -13.27 -0.38
CA ALA A 106 -3.03 -14.67 -0.40
C ALA A 106 -4.24 -14.85 -1.32
N GLY A 107 -5.26 -13.98 -1.21
CA GLY A 107 -6.42 -13.98 -2.08
C GLY A 107 -6.03 -13.84 -3.56
N ARG A 108 -5.16 -12.89 -3.91
CA ARG A 108 -4.67 -12.72 -5.28
C ARG A 108 -3.88 -13.94 -5.76
N PHE A 109 -3.04 -14.52 -4.91
CA PHE A 109 -2.25 -15.72 -5.23
C PHE A 109 -3.14 -16.95 -5.47
N PHE A 110 -4.16 -17.16 -4.63
CA PHE A 110 -5.04 -18.33 -4.71
C PHE A 110 -6.16 -18.20 -5.75
N PHE A 111 -6.76 -17.01 -5.91
CA PHE A 111 -7.91 -16.82 -6.80
C PHE A 111 -7.55 -16.38 -8.22
N PHE A 112 -6.42 -15.69 -8.43
CA PHE A 112 -6.04 -15.16 -9.74
C PHE A 112 -5.08 -16.07 -10.53
N HIS A 113 -4.70 -17.21 -9.95
CA HIS A 113 -4.04 -18.29 -10.67
C HIS A 113 -4.84 -19.57 -10.49
N GLU A 114 -5.54 -19.99 -11.54
CA GLU A 114 -5.95 -21.40 -11.71
C GLU A 114 -4.76 -22.37 -11.54
N MET A 115 -3.52 -21.87 -11.67
CA MET A 115 -2.28 -22.63 -11.47
C MET A 115 -1.66 -22.56 -10.06
N GLY A 116 -2.09 -21.67 -9.15
CA GLY A 116 -1.38 -21.45 -7.88
C GLY A 116 -1.61 -22.59 -6.89
N PHE A 117 -2.88 -22.95 -6.70
CA PHE A 117 -3.27 -24.11 -5.90
C PHE A 117 -2.93 -25.42 -6.63
N ALA A 118 -3.11 -25.45 -7.95
CA ALA A 118 -2.81 -26.62 -8.77
C ALA A 118 -1.31 -26.95 -8.81
N LYS A 119 -0.39 -25.98 -8.92
CA LYS A 119 1.06 -26.25 -8.84
C LYS A 119 1.49 -26.81 -7.50
N LEU A 120 0.90 -26.31 -6.40
CA LEU A 120 1.20 -26.78 -5.05
C LEU A 120 0.69 -28.22 -4.80
N LEU A 121 -0.47 -28.57 -5.36
CA LEU A 121 -1.08 -29.90 -5.23
C LEU A 121 -0.55 -30.94 -6.21
N TYR A 122 -0.21 -30.53 -7.44
CA TYR A 122 0.16 -31.44 -8.52
C TYR A 122 1.66 -31.48 -8.82
N GLY A 123 2.48 -30.64 -8.17
CA GLY A 123 3.94 -30.79 -8.18
C GLY A 123 4.61 -30.60 -9.55
N PHE A 124 4.18 -29.59 -10.32
CA PHE A 124 4.84 -29.18 -11.57
C PHE A 124 5.45 -27.77 -11.46
#